data_AF-A0A1E9AV03-F1
#
_entry.id   AF-A0A1E9AV03-F1
#
_cell.length_a   1.000
_cell.length_b   1.000
_cell.length_c   1.000
_cell.angle_alpha   90.00
_cell.angle_beta   90.00
_cell.angle_gamma   90.00
#
_symmetry.space_group_name_H-M   'P 1'
#
loop_
_entity.id
_entity.type
_entity.pdbx_description
1 polymer ?
#
loop_
_entity_poly.entity_id
_entity_poly.type
_entity_poly.pdbx_seq_one_letter_code
_entity_poly.pdbx_strand_id
1 'polypeptide(L)'
;MKKRIYSLIILFAMVTTVFLPLSVLGASSVTIDIKTKESLSKNDLEGRSLGIWKINDKFIDTSMDKTRLVAILDRLSEADLDRQLENKADKWVVSPKEADDYKITLSLEPGTYYIRELGDSKERFIESAVFSPGEANIIKLKWGLKITPTPPPPPPGETPPPPETVVLIKSDGEGNYLAGAKFTLHYANGDPVLTKNGAFDDKGSAEVFVTDENGRITIKNVKAGIYTFKEVEAPAGYEIVKSESDFVIFEGKGANVSVINKKKLGSYNFFKTDGSRKKGLPGAEFIITRDKDGMDERVKRNGKDLVLNSGSDGKFAVYDLPYGTYYIWETKAPEGYSLLNGSLEFEINDNSFEKVLIIENTIENGDESPRPLPKTGDITLIVLVVAGAVMIGLGKYLIKDKR
;
A
#
# COMPACT_ATOMS: atom_id res chain seq x y z
N MET A 1 -34.50 -61.58 32.46
CA MET A 1 -34.13 -60.14 32.40
C MET A 1 -32.61 -59.91 32.38
N LYS A 2 -31.82 -60.53 33.28
CA LYS A 2 -30.35 -60.37 33.35
C LYS A 2 -29.57 -60.65 32.05
N LYS A 3 -29.89 -61.71 31.29
CA LYS A 3 -29.16 -62.04 30.04
C LYS A 3 -29.30 -60.97 28.93
N ARG A 4 -30.47 -60.32 28.82
CA ARG A 4 -30.70 -59.27 27.81
C ARG A 4 -30.00 -57.96 28.15
N ILE A 5 -29.85 -57.66 29.45
CA ILE A 5 -29.10 -56.50 29.94
C ILE A 5 -27.60 -56.69 29.70
N TYR A 6 -27.05 -57.89 29.92
CA TYR A 6 -25.65 -58.18 29.58
C TYR A 6 -25.37 -58.07 28.08
N SER A 7 -26.25 -58.56 27.21
CA SER A 7 -26.12 -58.36 25.76
C SER A 7 -26.23 -56.89 25.36
N LEU A 8 -27.06 -56.08 26.04
CA LEU A 8 -27.19 -54.65 25.76
C LEU A 8 -25.95 -53.85 26.22
N ILE A 9 -25.36 -54.21 27.36
CA ILE A 9 -24.11 -53.60 27.86
C ILE A 9 -22.92 -53.97 26.98
N ILE A 10 -22.84 -55.22 26.50
CA ILE A 10 -21.79 -55.63 25.55
C ILE A 10 -21.97 -54.95 24.20
N LEU A 11 -23.21 -54.81 23.71
CA LEU A 11 -23.50 -54.08 22.47
C LEU A 11 -23.18 -52.58 22.63
N PHE A 12 -23.52 -51.97 23.77
CA PHE A 12 -23.20 -50.57 24.05
C PHE A 12 -21.69 -50.36 24.19
N ALA A 13 -20.97 -51.27 24.87
CA ALA A 13 -19.52 -51.25 24.95
C ALA A 13 -18.86 -51.40 23.56
N MET A 14 -19.36 -52.32 22.72
CA MET A 14 -18.88 -52.48 21.34
C MET A 14 -19.17 -51.25 20.47
N VAL A 15 -20.34 -50.62 20.61
CA VAL A 15 -20.69 -49.40 19.87
C VAL A 15 -19.85 -48.20 20.33
N THR A 16 -19.52 -48.09 21.62
CA THR A 16 -18.61 -47.04 22.11
C THR A 16 -17.14 -47.27 21.72
N THR A 17 -16.70 -48.52 21.53
CA THR A 17 -15.35 -48.81 21.00
C THR A 17 -15.23 -48.62 19.49
N VAL A 18 -16.35 -48.55 18.76
CA VAL A 18 -16.38 -48.26 17.31
C VAL A 18 -16.48 -46.74 17.02
N PHE A 19 -16.68 -45.91 18.05
CA PHE A 19 -16.76 -44.44 17.95
C PHE A 19 -15.72 -43.70 18.81
N LEU A 20 -14.62 -44.34 19.16
CA LEU A 20 -13.40 -43.57 19.42
C LEU A 20 -12.78 -43.30 18.05
N PRO A 21 -12.58 -42.04 17.62
CA PRO A 21 -11.63 -41.82 16.54
C PRO A 21 -10.34 -42.49 17.01
N LEU A 22 -9.82 -43.43 16.23
CA LEU A 22 -8.44 -43.85 16.37
C LEU A 22 -7.63 -42.57 16.15
N SER A 23 -7.35 -41.83 17.22
CA SER A 23 -6.12 -41.06 17.31
C SER A 23 -5.02 -42.12 17.36
N VAL A 24 -4.68 -42.63 16.17
CA VAL A 24 -3.45 -43.35 15.94
C VAL A 24 -2.36 -42.43 16.47
N LEU A 25 -1.73 -42.81 17.58
CA LEU A 25 -0.45 -42.26 17.96
C LEU A 25 0.54 -42.73 16.87
N GLY A 26 0.65 -41.94 15.82
CA GLY A 26 1.44 -42.26 14.63
C GLY A 26 0.96 -41.40 13.47
N ALA A 27 1.90 -40.69 12.84
CA ALA A 27 1.76 -39.78 11.69
C ALA A 27 0.38 -39.74 11.00
N SER A 28 -0.23 -38.55 10.94
CA SER A 28 -1.39 -38.32 10.10
C SER A 28 -0.95 -38.26 8.63
N SER A 29 -1.57 -39.07 7.77
CA SER A 29 -1.28 -39.06 6.34
C SER A 29 -2.07 -37.95 5.63
N VAL A 30 -1.40 -37.14 4.83
CA VAL A 30 -2.02 -36.12 3.98
C VAL A 30 -1.68 -36.37 2.52
N THR A 31 -2.68 -36.30 1.64
CA THR A 31 -2.50 -36.37 0.20
C THR A 31 -2.40 -34.97 -0.40
N ILE A 32 -1.27 -34.60 -0.99
CA ILE A 32 -1.15 -33.40 -1.82
C ILE A 32 -1.58 -33.77 -3.23
N ASP A 33 -2.59 -33.07 -3.74
CA ASP A 33 -3.19 -33.24 -5.07
C ASP A 33 -2.93 -31.97 -5.89
N ILE A 34 -2.00 -32.04 -6.85
CA ILE A 34 -1.70 -30.91 -7.72
C ILE A 34 -2.73 -30.91 -8.85
N LYS A 35 -3.71 -30.01 -8.77
CA LYS A 35 -4.72 -29.83 -9.81
C LYS A 35 -4.13 -29.12 -11.01
N THR A 36 -4.00 -29.86 -12.09
CA THR A 36 -3.59 -29.39 -13.40
C THR A 36 -4.73 -28.67 -14.11
N LYS A 37 -4.41 -27.66 -14.93
CA LYS A 37 -5.30 -27.24 -16.03
C LYS A 37 -5.35 -28.37 -17.06
N GLU A 38 -6.41 -28.42 -17.86
CA GLU A 38 -6.65 -29.44 -18.91
C GLU A 38 -5.54 -29.55 -19.99
N SER A 39 -4.46 -28.77 -19.91
CA SER A 39 -3.43 -28.61 -20.95
C SER A 39 -2.00 -28.93 -20.48
N LEU A 40 -1.81 -29.64 -19.36
CA LEU A 40 -0.47 -29.91 -18.79
C LEU A 40 0.00 -31.32 -19.05
N SER A 41 1.28 -31.46 -19.37
CA SER A 41 1.94 -32.73 -19.63
C SER A 41 2.77 -33.19 -18.43
N LYS A 42 3.09 -34.48 -18.38
CA LYS A 42 4.05 -35.06 -17.42
C LYS A 42 5.37 -34.26 -17.38
N ASN A 43 5.86 -33.83 -18.54
CA ASN A 43 7.12 -33.10 -18.70
C ASN A 43 7.10 -31.72 -18.03
N ASP A 44 5.92 -31.11 -17.87
CA ASP A 44 5.81 -29.80 -17.23
C ASP A 44 6.06 -29.89 -15.72
N LEU A 45 5.72 -31.03 -15.11
CA LEU A 45 5.79 -31.29 -13.67
C LEU A 45 7.02 -32.10 -13.25
N GLU A 46 7.50 -33.01 -14.09
CA GLU A 46 8.60 -33.92 -13.78
C GLU A 46 9.90 -33.16 -13.46
N GLY A 47 10.57 -33.55 -12.36
CA GLY A 47 11.84 -32.98 -11.93
C GLY A 47 11.75 -31.68 -11.13
N ARG A 48 10.56 -31.07 -11.02
CA ARG A 48 10.35 -29.92 -10.12
C ARG A 48 10.50 -30.36 -8.68
N SER A 49 11.00 -29.47 -7.82
CA SER A 49 11.16 -29.78 -6.40
C SER A 49 10.20 -28.94 -5.54
N LEU A 50 9.53 -29.56 -4.58
CA LEU A 50 8.79 -28.86 -3.53
C LEU A 50 9.55 -28.96 -2.21
N GLY A 51 9.54 -27.89 -1.44
CA GLY A 51 10.00 -27.89 -0.06
C GLY A 51 8.79 -27.90 0.86
N ILE A 52 8.89 -28.67 1.93
CA ILE A 52 7.85 -28.76 2.96
C ILE A 52 8.50 -28.45 4.30
N TRP A 53 7.97 -27.47 5.00
CA TRP A 53 8.45 -27.06 6.31
C TRP A 53 7.33 -27.16 7.34
N LYS A 54 7.64 -27.71 8.51
CA LYS A 54 6.76 -27.64 9.67
C LYS A 54 6.86 -26.25 10.29
N ILE A 55 5.75 -25.55 10.38
CA ILE A 55 5.69 -24.22 10.98
C ILE A 55 5.90 -24.35 12.49
N ASN A 56 6.83 -23.56 13.02
CA ASN A 56 7.04 -23.44 14.45
C ASN A 56 5.91 -22.57 15.05
N ASP A 57 4.95 -23.22 15.70
CA ASP A 57 3.78 -22.59 16.32
C ASP A 57 4.11 -21.67 17.51
N LYS A 58 5.32 -21.78 18.07
CA LYS A 58 5.85 -20.83 19.07
C LYS A 58 6.26 -19.50 18.47
N PHE A 59 6.50 -19.48 17.15
CA PHE A 59 7.07 -18.34 16.43
C PHE A 59 6.06 -17.71 15.45
N ILE A 60 5.24 -18.53 14.80
CA ILE A 60 4.21 -18.11 13.86
C ILE A 60 2.86 -18.54 14.42
N ASP A 61 1.96 -17.57 14.61
CA ASP A 61 0.58 -17.84 14.99
C ASP A 61 -0.12 -18.60 13.84
N THR A 62 -0.23 -19.92 14.01
CA THR A 62 -0.84 -20.82 13.04
C THR A 62 -2.37 -20.72 13.01
N SER A 63 -2.99 -19.96 13.93
CA SER A 63 -4.42 -19.65 13.89
C SER A 63 -4.79 -18.54 12.90
N MET A 64 -3.78 -17.84 12.35
CA MET A 64 -3.95 -16.83 11.31
C MET A 64 -4.59 -17.44 10.04
N ASP A 65 -5.32 -16.59 9.30
CA ASP A 65 -5.74 -16.88 7.94
C ASP A 65 -4.59 -17.45 7.08
N LYS A 66 -4.85 -18.61 6.45
CA LYS A 66 -3.85 -19.34 5.67
C LYS A 66 -3.36 -18.58 4.44
N THR A 67 -4.21 -17.77 3.81
CA THR A 67 -3.78 -16.93 2.67
C THR A 67 -2.78 -15.88 3.11
N ARG A 68 -2.99 -15.29 4.30
CA ARG A 68 -2.05 -14.34 4.89
C ARG A 68 -0.72 -15.01 5.29
N LEU A 69 -0.76 -16.19 5.90
CA LEU A 69 0.46 -16.97 6.20
C LEU A 69 1.25 -17.29 4.94
N VAL A 70 0.59 -17.74 3.86
CA VAL A 70 1.24 -17.98 2.56
C VAL A 70 1.90 -16.70 2.03
N ALA A 71 1.20 -15.56 2.07
CA ALA A 71 1.72 -14.28 1.58
C ALA A 71 2.94 -13.78 2.35
N ILE A 72 3.09 -14.17 3.62
CA ILE A 72 4.24 -13.87 4.47
C ILE A 72 5.40 -14.82 4.15
N LEU A 73 5.16 -16.12 4.18
CA LEU A 73 6.17 -17.17 3.99
C LEU A 73 6.75 -17.17 2.56
N ASP A 74 5.95 -16.78 1.56
CA ASP A 74 6.40 -16.63 0.17
C ASP A 74 7.53 -15.59 0.02
N ARG A 75 7.65 -14.63 0.95
CA ARG A 75 8.68 -13.58 0.91
C ARG A 75 10.05 -14.05 1.40
N LEU A 76 10.13 -15.22 2.02
CA LEU A 76 11.34 -15.71 2.68
C LEU A 76 12.22 -16.50 1.73
N SER A 77 13.54 -16.32 1.83
CA SER A 77 14.50 -17.17 1.13
C SER A 77 14.42 -18.62 1.66
N GLU A 78 14.86 -19.60 0.88
CA GLU A 78 14.89 -20.99 1.36
C GLU A 78 15.76 -21.14 2.61
N ALA A 79 16.90 -20.43 2.64
CA ALA A 79 17.79 -20.41 3.80
C ALA A 79 17.17 -19.75 5.05
N ASP A 80 16.24 -18.81 4.86
CA ASP A 80 15.48 -18.22 5.97
C ASP A 80 14.43 -19.22 6.49
N LEU A 81 13.66 -19.87 5.59
CA LEU A 81 12.70 -20.90 5.98
C LEU A 81 13.37 -22.04 6.75
N ASP A 82 14.49 -22.57 6.26
CA ASP A 82 15.23 -23.66 6.91
C ASP A 82 15.77 -23.29 8.29
N ARG A 83 16.01 -22.00 8.54
CA ARG A 83 16.52 -21.51 9.82
C ARG A 83 15.40 -21.29 10.83
N GLN A 84 14.23 -20.88 10.36
CA GLN A 84 13.19 -20.26 11.20
C GLN A 84 12.02 -21.18 11.47
N LEU A 85 11.80 -22.17 10.61
CA LEU A 85 10.76 -23.18 10.77
C LEU A 85 11.32 -24.39 11.53
N GLU A 86 10.42 -25.19 12.13
CA GLU A 86 10.77 -26.19 13.15
C GLU A 86 11.70 -27.28 12.60
N ASN A 87 11.57 -27.60 11.32
CA ASN A 87 12.38 -28.58 10.60
C ASN A 87 12.96 -27.98 9.32
N LYS A 88 14.15 -28.45 8.91
CA LYS A 88 14.68 -28.22 7.56
C LYS A 88 13.72 -28.79 6.52
N ALA A 89 13.70 -28.19 5.32
CA ALA A 89 12.81 -28.63 4.26
C ALA A 89 12.91 -30.14 4.01
N ASP A 90 11.79 -30.85 4.09
CA ASP A 90 11.67 -32.14 3.41
C ASP A 90 11.57 -31.83 1.91
N LYS A 91 12.73 -31.91 1.24
CA LYS A 91 12.81 -31.70 -0.20
C LYS A 91 12.20 -32.88 -0.93
N TRP A 92 11.17 -32.60 -1.71
CA TRP A 92 10.51 -33.57 -2.56
C TRP A 92 10.71 -33.24 -4.02
N VAL A 93 10.96 -34.25 -4.86
CA VAL A 93 11.02 -34.10 -6.31
C VAL A 93 9.75 -34.69 -6.93
N VAL A 94 9.03 -33.89 -7.70
CA VAL A 94 7.83 -34.25 -8.43
C VAL A 94 8.20 -35.28 -9.52
N SER A 95 7.57 -36.45 -9.50
CA SER A 95 7.82 -37.54 -10.46
C SER A 95 6.52 -38.28 -10.79
N PRO A 96 5.66 -37.71 -11.66
CA PRO A 96 4.37 -38.30 -12.02
C PRO A 96 4.59 -39.64 -12.76
N LYS A 97 3.92 -40.72 -12.36
CA LYS A 97 4.05 -42.00 -13.09
C LYS A 97 3.29 -41.94 -14.41
N GLU A 98 2.08 -41.38 -14.39
CA GLU A 98 1.16 -41.23 -15.53
C GLU A 98 0.71 -39.77 -15.70
N ALA A 99 0.04 -39.46 -16.81
CA ALA A 99 -0.47 -38.11 -17.12
C ALA A 99 -1.57 -37.59 -16.17
N ASP A 100 -2.06 -38.39 -15.23
CA ASP A 100 -3.05 -37.97 -14.21
C ASP A 100 -2.59 -38.30 -12.77
N ASP A 101 -1.35 -38.77 -12.59
CA ASP A 101 -0.79 -39.19 -11.30
C ASP A 101 -0.09 -38.03 -10.58
N TYR A 102 -0.89 -37.08 -10.11
CA TYR A 102 -0.44 -35.83 -9.48
C TYR A 102 -0.69 -35.80 -7.96
N LYS A 103 -0.91 -36.97 -7.38
CA LYS A 103 -1.20 -37.16 -5.97
C LYS A 103 -0.02 -37.77 -5.26
N ILE A 104 0.40 -37.15 -4.16
CA ILE A 104 1.38 -37.73 -3.24
C ILE A 104 0.78 -37.84 -1.86
N THR A 105 0.96 -38.97 -1.20
CA THR A 105 0.60 -39.12 0.21
C THR A 105 1.85 -39.02 1.06
N LEU A 106 1.86 -38.06 1.98
CA LEU A 106 2.92 -37.83 2.95
C LEU A 106 2.44 -38.29 4.33
N SER A 107 3.32 -38.93 5.07
CA SER A 107 3.09 -39.24 6.49
C SER A 107 3.78 -38.16 7.32
N LEU A 108 3.00 -37.24 7.89
CA LEU A 108 3.50 -36.10 8.64
C LEU A 108 3.07 -36.22 10.11
N GLU A 109 3.90 -35.71 11.00
CA GLU A 109 3.51 -35.53 12.40
C GLU A 109 2.37 -34.50 12.52
N PRO A 110 1.62 -34.50 13.62
CA PRO A 110 0.67 -33.44 13.90
C PRO A 110 1.35 -32.06 13.90
N GLY A 111 0.76 -31.11 13.19
CA GLY A 111 1.26 -29.74 13.10
C GLY A 111 0.73 -29.00 11.88
N THR A 112 1.18 -27.76 11.72
CA THR A 112 0.88 -26.91 10.56
C THR A 112 2.12 -26.85 9.66
N TYR A 113 1.93 -26.97 8.36
CA TYR A 113 3.00 -27.08 7.38
C TYR A 113 2.84 -26.05 6.28
N TYR A 114 3.97 -25.56 5.76
CA TYR A 114 4.06 -24.74 4.56
C TYR A 114 4.72 -25.53 3.44
N ILE A 115 4.15 -25.44 2.25
CA ILE A 115 4.70 -26.06 1.04
C ILE A 115 4.87 -25.02 -0.06
N ARG A 116 6.00 -25.07 -0.77
CA ARG A 116 6.22 -24.27 -1.98
C ARG A 116 7.17 -24.97 -2.95
N GLU A 117 7.13 -24.53 -4.20
CA GLU A 117 8.15 -24.88 -5.19
C GLU A 117 9.51 -24.28 -4.83
N LEU A 118 10.55 -25.11 -4.92
CA LEU A 118 11.95 -24.75 -4.69
C LEU A 118 12.60 -24.22 -5.97
N GLY A 119 13.59 -23.36 -5.80
CA GLY A 119 14.36 -22.73 -6.86
C GLY A 119 14.31 -21.21 -6.82
N ASP A 120 15.30 -20.58 -7.46
CA ASP A 120 15.51 -19.13 -7.45
C ASP A 120 14.71 -18.38 -8.54
N SER A 121 13.75 -19.04 -9.20
CA SER A 121 12.94 -18.36 -10.22
C SER A 121 11.90 -17.45 -9.54
N LYS A 122 11.83 -16.19 -10.00
CA LYS A 122 10.75 -15.24 -9.67
C LYS A 122 9.36 -15.76 -10.07
N GLU A 123 9.37 -16.76 -10.92
CA GLU A 123 8.23 -17.45 -11.50
C GLU A 123 8.15 -18.85 -10.91
N ARG A 124 7.09 -19.13 -10.16
CA ARG A 124 6.76 -20.48 -9.68
C ARG A 124 5.53 -20.96 -10.41
N PHE A 125 5.42 -22.25 -10.66
CA PHE A 125 4.32 -22.85 -11.41
C PHE A 125 3.36 -23.63 -10.50
N ILE A 126 3.80 -23.99 -9.29
CA ILE A 126 2.96 -24.61 -8.27
C ILE A 126 2.66 -23.59 -7.18
N GLU A 127 1.37 -23.34 -6.93
CA GLU A 127 0.96 -22.46 -5.84
C GLU A 127 1.42 -23.02 -4.48
N SER A 128 1.98 -22.14 -3.66
CA SER A 128 2.29 -22.44 -2.26
C SER A 128 1.04 -22.51 -1.40
N ALA A 129 1.10 -23.28 -0.32
CA ALA A 129 -0.02 -23.45 0.60
C ALA A 129 0.45 -23.64 2.04
N VAL A 130 -0.44 -23.32 2.98
CA VAL A 130 -0.33 -23.70 4.39
C VAL A 130 -1.44 -24.70 4.71
N PHE A 131 -1.11 -25.78 5.39
CA PHE A 131 -2.05 -26.86 5.69
C PHE A 131 -1.72 -27.60 6.99
N SER A 132 -2.70 -28.32 7.52
CA SER A 132 -2.56 -29.13 8.73
C SER A 132 -3.10 -30.53 8.44
N PRO A 133 -2.31 -31.62 8.56
CA PRO A 133 -2.77 -32.99 8.31
C PRO A 133 -3.99 -33.39 9.17
N GLY A 134 -4.12 -32.81 10.37
CA GLY A 134 -5.28 -33.05 11.25
C GLY A 134 -6.58 -32.36 10.81
N GLU A 135 -6.52 -31.37 9.93
CA GLU A 135 -7.70 -30.65 9.42
C GLU A 135 -8.21 -31.20 8.10
N ALA A 136 -7.29 -31.63 7.22
CA ALA A 136 -7.63 -32.15 5.91
C ALA A 136 -6.64 -33.22 5.46
N ASN A 137 -7.19 -34.36 5.03
CA ASN A 137 -6.41 -35.46 4.48
C ASN A 137 -6.05 -35.26 2.99
N ILE A 138 -6.59 -34.22 2.33
CA ILE A 138 -6.27 -33.89 0.94
C ILE A 138 -6.07 -32.38 0.81
N ILE A 139 -4.91 -31.96 0.29
CA ILE A 139 -4.56 -30.57 -0.01
C ILE A 139 -4.47 -30.39 -1.51
N LYS A 140 -5.24 -29.44 -2.05
CA LYS A 140 -5.28 -29.17 -3.49
C LYS A 140 -4.39 -27.98 -3.81
N LEU A 141 -3.30 -28.20 -4.53
CA LEU A 141 -2.46 -27.13 -5.06
C LEU A 141 -2.88 -26.82 -6.49
N LYS A 142 -2.86 -25.55 -6.89
CA LYS A 142 -3.13 -25.18 -8.27
C LYS A 142 -1.84 -25.08 -9.06
N TRP A 143 -1.94 -25.47 -10.32
CA TRP A 143 -0.92 -25.18 -11.31
C TRP A 143 -1.19 -23.87 -12.06
N GLY A 144 -0.15 -23.05 -12.19
CA GLY A 144 -0.12 -21.86 -13.02
C GLY A 144 1.05 -20.95 -12.66
N LEU A 145 1.46 -20.11 -13.62
CA LEU A 145 2.50 -19.11 -13.38
C LEU A 145 2.07 -18.17 -12.24
N LYS A 146 2.65 -18.35 -11.06
CA LYS A 146 2.59 -17.47 -9.92
C LYS A 146 3.82 -16.58 -9.95
N ILE A 147 3.58 -15.31 -10.22
CA ILE A 147 4.59 -14.26 -10.13
C ILE A 147 4.54 -13.73 -8.70
N THR A 148 5.56 -14.03 -7.90
CA THR A 148 5.74 -13.34 -6.63
C THR A 148 6.30 -11.95 -6.93
N PRO A 149 5.59 -10.85 -6.63
CA PRO A 149 6.17 -9.53 -6.78
C PRO A 149 7.40 -9.46 -5.88
N THR A 150 8.54 -9.08 -6.46
CA THR A 150 9.74 -8.83 -5.65
C THR A 150 9.40 -7.73 -4.65
N PRO A 151 9.64 -7.92 -3.34
CA PRO A 151 9.61 -6.82 -2.39
C PRO A 151 10.46 -5.69 -2.97
N PRO A 152 10.00 -4.43 -2.90
CA PRO A 152 10.84 -3.32 -3.33
C PRO A 152 12.20 -3.47 -2.63
N PRO A 153 13.32 -3.46 -3.39
CA PRO A 153 14.62 -3.59 -2.77
C PRO A 153 14.75 -2.51 -1.69
N PRO A 154 15.32 -2.83 -0.52
CA PRO A 154 15.66 -1.78 0.43
C PRO A 154 16.50 -0.74 -0.32
N PRO A 155 16.29 0.58 -0.07
CA PRO A 155 17.07 1.63 -0.68
C PRO A 155 18.58 1.30 -0.64
N PRO A 156 19.33 1.54 -1.74
CA PRO A 156 20.75 1.23 -1.79
C PRO A 156 21.50 1.86 -0.61
N GLY A 157 22.21 1.03 0.19
CA GLY A 157 23.05 1.48 1.30
C GLY A 157 22.47 1.30 2.71
N GLU A 158 21.25 0.79 2.85
CA GLU A 158 20.70 0.52 4.19
C GLU A 158 21.25 -0.79 4.77
N THR A 159 22.04 -0.69 5.83
CA THR A 159 22.47 -1.87 6.58
C THR A 159 21.27 -2.51 7.28
N PRO A 160 21.20 -3.86 7.36
CA PRO A 160 20.20 -4.53 8.18
C PRO A 160 20.24 -3.96 9.60
N PRO A 161 19.08 -3.65 10.21
CA PRO A 161 19.06 -3.12 11.56
C PRO A 161 19.57 -4.18 12.54
N PRO A 162 20.00 -3.77 13.75
CA PRO A 162 20.43 -4.68 14.79
C PRO A 162 19.38 -5.77 15.08
N PRO A 163 19.76 -6.92 15.67
CA PRO A 163 18.82 -7.91 16.15
C PRO A 163 17.69 -7.29 16.99
N GLU A 164 16.48 -7.84 16.86
CA GLU A 164 15.28 -7.39 17.59
C GLU A 164 14.93 -5.91 17.35
N THR A 165 15.38 -5.34 16.23
CA THR A 165 15.04 -3.97 15.83
C THR A 165 14.28 -4.00 14.51
N VAL A 166 13.15 -3.29 14.46
CA VAL A 166 12.44 -3.01 13.21
C VAL A 166 12.58 -1.55 12.84
N VAL A 167 12.86 -1.30 11.57
CA VAL A 167 12.86 0.04 10.98
C VAL A 167 11.82 0.10 9.87
N LEU A 168 10.81 0.96 10.02
CA LEU A 168 9.92 1.32 8.92
C LEU A 168 10.53 2.49 8.17
N ILE A 169 10.49 2.42 6.85
CA ILE A 169 10.92 3.47 5.92
C ILE A 169 9.72 3.90 5.09
N LYS A 170 9.34 5.16 5.23
CA LYS A 170 8.24 5.77 4.50
C LYS A 170 8.78 6.58 3.35
N SER A 171 8.33 6.28 2.15
CA SER A 171 8.67 7.03 0.95
C SER A 171 7.47 7.31 0.05
N ASP A 172 7.69 8.10 -0.98
CA ASP A 172 6.81 8.17 -2.15
C ASP A 172 7.29 7.26 -3.30
N GLY A 173 6.57 7.28 -4.42
CA GLY A 173 6.88 6.49 -5.61
C GLY A 173 8.12 6.96 -6.38
N GLU A 174 8.65 8.14 -6.09
CA GLU A 174 9.90 8.67 -6.65
C GLU A 174 11.11 8.34 -5.76
N GLY A 175 10.87 7.79 -4.56
CA GLY A 175 11.90 7.39 -3.60
C GLY A 175 12.22 8.46 -2.55
N ASN A 176 11.48 9.58 -2.52
CA ASN A 176 11.69 10.61 -1.51
C ASN A 176 11.15 10.13 -0.15
N TYR A 177 11.90 10.34 0.93
CA TYR A 177 11.47 9.98 2.28
C TYR A 177 10.37 10.93 2.80
N LEU A 178 9.41 10.39 3.55
CA LEU A 178 8.25 11.15 4.02
C LEU A 178 8.16 11.18 5.55
N ALA A 179 8.35 12.37 6.11
CA ALA A 179 8.14 12.67 7.53
C ALA A 179 6.66 12.86 7.88
N GLY A 180 6.30 12.64 9.14
CA GLY A 180 4.96 12.94 9.68
C GLY A 180 3.88 11.88 9.43
N ALA A 181 4.19 10.75 8.79
CA ALA A 181 3.26 9.62 8.67
C ALA A 181 3.04 8.99 10.05
N LYS A 182 1.80 8.66 10.40
CA LYS A 182 1.47 8.04 11.69
C LYS A 182 1.16 6.56 11.53
N PHE A 183 1.77 5.74 12.38
CA PHE A 183 1.64 4.29 12.37
C PHE A 183 1.33 3.73 13.75
N THR A 184 0.64 2.59 13.76
CA THR A 184 0.52 1.70 14.92
C THR A 184 1.13 0.34 14.58
N LEU A 185 1.67 -0.34 15.59
CA LEU A 185 2.25 -1.67 15.45
C LEU A 185 1.32 -2.71 16.06
N HIS A 186 1.03 -3.76 15.30
CA HIS A 186 0.13 -4.84 15.70
C HIS A 186 0.79 -6.20 15.52
N TYR A 187 0.37 -7.16 16.33
CA TYR A 187 0.62 -8.56 16.08
C TYR A 187 -0.20 -9.07 14.89
N ALA A 188 0.23 -10.21 14.37
CA ALA A 188 -0.48 -11.05 13.41
C ALA A 188 -2.01 -11.14 13.64
N ASN A 189 -2.43 -11.39 14.87
CA ASN A 189 -3.82 -11.58 15.28
C ASN A 189 -4.63 -10.26 15.36
N GLY A 190 -3.98 -9.11 15.15
CA GLY A 190 -4.59 -7.78 15.18
C GLY A 190 -4.43 -7.04 16.52
N ASP A 191 -3.96 -7.71 17.58
CA ASP A 191 -3.75 -7.06 18.87
C ASP A 191 -2.63 -6.01 18.77
N PRO A 192 -2.75 -4.87 19.47
CA PRO A 192 -1.70 -3.86 19.48
C PRO A 192 -0.45 -4.38 20.19
N VAL A 193 0.71 -4.04 19.66
CA VAL A 193 1.99 -4.25 20.34
C VAL A 193 2.17 -3.15 21.38
N LEU A 194 2.45 -3.54 22.62
CA LEU A 194 2.72 -2.60 23.71
C LEU A 194 4.19 -2.19 23.69
N THR A 195 4.42 -0.89 23.74
CA THR A 195 5.76 -0.30 23.72
C THR A 195 5.88 0.81 24.74
N LYS A 196 7.12 1.15 25.07
CA LYS A 196 7.49 2.29 25.90
C LYS A 196 8.71 2.96 25.28
N ASN A 197 8.54 4.21 24.83
CA ASN A 197 9.60 4.98 24.19
C ASN A 197 10.19 4.27 22.96
N GLY A 198 9.35 3.65 22.13
CA GLY A 198 9.81 2.96 20.92
C GLY A 198 10.61 1.69 21.18
N ALA A 199 10.43 1.05 22.33
CA ALA A 199 10.91 -0.29 22.61
C ALA A 199 9.76 -1.16 23.10
N PHE A 200 9.78 -2.44 22.73
CA PHE A 200 8.82 -3.42 23.24
C PHE A 200 8.83 -3.46 24.77
N ASP A 201 7.64 -3.38 25.39
CA ASP A 201 7.47 -3.45 26.84
C ASP A 201 6.08 -4.04 27.14
N ASP A 202 6.05 -5.21 27.79
CA ASP A 202 4.81 -5.90 28.18
C ASP A 202 3.93 -5.05 29.13
N LYS A 203 4.49 -4.02 29.77
CA LYS A 203 3.79 -3.04 30.62
C LYS A 203 3.63 -1.67 29.97
N GLY A 204 3.94 -1.57 28.68
CA GLY A 204 3.84 -0.36 27.89
C GLY A 204 2.39 -0.04 27.49
N SER A 205 2.27 0.77 26.45
CA SER A 205 0.99 1.16 25.85
C SER A 205 1.04 0.99 24.33
N ALA A 206 -0.13 0.97 23.68
CA ALA A 206 -0.18 1.07 22.23
C ALA A 206 0.24 2.51 21.80
N GLU A 207 1.48 2.67 21.34
CA GLU A 207 1.99 3.96 20.87
C GLU A 207 1.57 4.23 19.41
N VAL A 208 1.38 5.51 19.08
CA VAL A 208 1.31 5.99 17.69
C VAL A 208 2.69 6.54 17.33
N PHE A 209 3.36 5.87 16.41
CA PHE A 209 4.68 6.26 15.91
C PHE A 209 4.55 7.26 14.78
N VAL A 210 5.46 8.23 14.72
CA VAL A 210 5.50 9.24 13.67
C VAL A 210 6.82 9.10 12.93
N THR A 211 6.80 9.12 11.60
CA THR A 211 8.04 9.09 10.82
C THR A 211 8.83 10.38 11.01
N ASP A 212 10.13 10.23 11.24
CA ASP A 212 11.05 11.35 11.41
C ASP A 212 11.37 12.08 10.08
N GLU A 213 12.25 13.08 10.11
CA GLU A 213 12.69 13.85 8.93
C GLU A 213 13.29 12.98 7.82
N ASN A 214 13.80 11.79 8.15
CA ASN A 214 14.33 10.82 7.20
C ASN A 214 13.30 9.75 6.82
N GLY A 215 12.02 9.96 7.16
CA GLY A 215 10.93 9.04 6.90
C GLY A 215 10.99 7.74 7.71
N ARG A 216 11.68 7.72 8.86
CA ARG A 216 11.93 6.50 9.62
C ARG A 216 11.11 6.41 10.90
N ILE A 217 10.74 5.18 11.25
CA ILE A 217 10.33 4.77 12.60
C ILE A 217 11.25 3.63 13.01
N THR A 218 11.83 3.69 14.20
CA THR A 218 12.66 2.60 14.76
C THR A 218 12.03 2.08 16.04
N ILE A 219 11.79 0.77 16.12
CA ILE A 219 11.28 0.10 17.33
C ILE A 219 12.26 -0.99 17.74
N LYS A 220 12.67 -0.98 19.00
CA LYS A 220 13.69 -1.89 19.58
C LYS A 220 13.07 -3.00 20.43
N ASN A 221 13.87 -4.03 20.70
CA ASN A 221 13.52 -5.20 21.53
C ASN A 221 12.27 -5.94 21.03
N VAL A 222 11.94 -5.80 19.75
CA VAL A 222 10.79 -6.47 19.17
C VAL A 222 11.17 -7.93 18.97
N LYS A 223 10.56 -8.79 19.78
CA LYS A 223 10.80 -10.22 19.77
C LYS A 223 10.51 -10.80 18.39
N ALA A 224 11.15 -11.92 18.11
CA ALA A 224 10.90 -12.69 16.92
C ALA A 224 9.39 -13.01 16.80
N GLY A 225 8.79 -12.73 15.64
CA GLY A 225 7.36 -12.95 15.39
C GLY A 225 6.86 -12.26 14.13
N ILE A 226 5.55 -12.38 13.88
CA ILE A 226 4.85 -11.74 12.76
C ILE A 226 4.10 -10.51 13.25
N TYR A 227 4.28 -9.41 12.51
CA TYR A 227 3.75 -8.11 12.86
C TYR A 227 3.19 -7.37 11.65
N THR A 228 2.44 -6.32 11.93
CA THR A 228 1.84 -5.44 10.93
C THR A 228 1.99 -3.99 11.38
N PHE A 229 2.57 -3.16 10.53
CA PHE A 229 2.40 -1.72 10.65
C PHE A 229 1.08 -1.31 10.00
N LYS A 230 0.26 -0.56 10.74
CA LYS A 230 -0.95 0.07 10.22
C LYS A 230 -0.74 1.56 10.09
N GLU A 231 -0.78 2.09 8.87
CA GLU A 231 -0.76 3.52 8.62
C GLU A 231 -2.12 4.11 8.96
N VAL A 232 -2.16 4.96 10.00
CA VAL A 232 -3.40 5.58 10.50
C VAL A 232 -3.58 6.99 9.95
N GLU A 233 -2.49 7.65 9.57
CA GLU A 233 -2.51 9.00 8.97
C GLU A 233 -1.35 9.14 7.99
N ALA A 234 -1.65 9.52 6.75
CA ALA A 234 -0.63 9.83 5.76
C ALA A 234 0.08 11.17 6.09
N PRO A 235 1.33 11.36 5.63
CA PRO A 235 1.96 12.68 5.57
C PRO A 235 1.09 13.71 4.83
N ALA A 236 1.25 14.98 5.19
CA ALA A 236 0.56 16.07 4.52
C ALA A 236 0.81 16.05 3.00
N GLY A 237 -0.26 16.14 2.21
CA GLY A 237 -0.21 16.09 0.75
C GLY A 237 -0.07 14.70 0.13
N TYR A 238 -0.13 13.63 0.93
CA TYR A 238 -0.08 12.25 0.45
C TYR A 238 -1.38 11.49 0.75
N GLU A 239 -1.62 10.44 -0.03
CA GLU A 239 -2.69 9.46 0.16
C GLU A 239 -2.10 8.09 0.55
N ILE A 240 -2.75 7.40 1.48
CA ILE A 240 -2.40 6.03 1.88
C ILE A 240 -2.71 5.10 0.71
N VAL A 241 -1.69 4.43 0.17
CA VAL A 241 -1.86 3.44 -0.91
C VAL A 241 -2.23 2.07 -0.33
N LYS A 242 -1.59 1.69 0.78
CA LYS A 242 -1.83 0.43 1.48
C LYS A 242 -1.76 0.68 2.99
N SER A 243 -2.89 0.50 3.67
CA SER A 243 -2.98 0.79 5.10
C SER A 243 -2.23 -0.21 5.99
N GLU A 244 -2.02 -1.45 5.53
CA GLU A 244 -1.39 -2.51 6.33
C GLU A 244 -0.14 -3.08 5.66
N SER A 245 0.96 -3.13 6.43
CA SER A 245 2.26 -3.62 5.97
C SER A 245 2.76 -4.72 6.91
N ASP A 246 2.48 -5.96 6.51
CA ASP A 246 2.94 -7.17 7.21
C ASP A 246 4.43 -7.39 7.03
N PHE A 247 5.10 -7.79 8.12
CA PHE A 247 6.51 -8.14 8.16
C PHE A 247 6.79 -9.19 9.23
N VAL A 248 8.00 -9.75 9.20
CA VAL A 248 8.45 -10.77 10.16
C VAL A 248 9.79 -10.35 10.73
N ILE A 249 9.94 -10.51 12.04
CA ILE A 249 11.24 -10.43 12.72
C ILE A 249 11.65 -11.84 13.07
N PHE A 250 12.86 -12.22 12.69
CA PHE A 250 13.42 -13.53 12.97
C PHE A 250 14.39 -13.48 14.14
N GLU A 251 14.59 -14.63 14.79
CA GLU A 251 15.55 -14.72 15.89
C GLU A 251 16.95 -14.26 15.45
N GLY A 252 17.54 -13.39 16.27
CA GLY A 252 18.86 -12.82 16.01
C GLY A 252 18.93 -11.88 14.81
N LYS A 253 17.79 -11.44 14.24
CA LYS A 253 17.73 -10.50 13.11
C LYS A 253 16.89 -9.28 13.44
N GLY A 254 17.14 -8.19 12.73
CA GLY A 254 16.22 -7.05 12.60
C GLY A 254 15.45 -7.10 11.28
N ALA A 255 14.50 -6.19 11.11
CA ALA A 255 13.67 -6.10 9.90
C ALA A 255 13.57 -4.66 9.37
N ASN A 256 13.62 -4.50 8.04
CA ASN A 256 13.25 -3.25 7.36
C ASN A 256 11.88 -3.41 6.70
N VAL A 257 11.03 -2.39 6.81
CA VAL A 257 9.67 -2.38 6.24
C VAL A 257 9.50 -1.11 5.41
N SER A 258 9.37 -1.26 4.09
CA SER A 258 9.16 -0.12 3.18
C SER A 258 7.67 0.11 2.93
N VAL A 259 7.21 1.35 3.14
CA VAL A 259 5.81 1.75 2.92
C VAL A 259 5.74 2.96 1.99
N ILE A 260 5.08 2.80 0.86
CA ILE A 260 4.97 3.83 -0.20
C ILE A 260 3.61 4.51 -0.14
N ASN A 261 3.60 5.84 -0.17
CA ASN A 261 2.39 6.63 -0.40
C ASN A 261 2.48 7.32 -1.75
N LYS A 262 1.32 7.73 -2.23
CA LYS A 262 1.21 8.50 -3.46
C LYS A 262 0.91 9.95 -3.12
N LYS A 263 1.48 10.89 -3.86
CA LYS A 263 1.18 12.30 -3.70
C LYS A 263 -0.26 12.54 -4.17
N LYS A 264 -1.04 13.29 -3.40
CA LYS A 264 -2.38 13.70 -3.82
C LYS A 264 -2.28 14.52 -5.11
N LEU A 265 -3.34 14.48 -5.91
CA LEU A 265 -3.48 15.29 -7.12
C LEU A 265 -4.53 16.37 -6.88
N GLY A 266 -4.34 17.52 -7.51
CA GLY A 266 -5.25 18.65 -7.44
C GLY A 266 -5.27 19.45 -8.75
N SER A 267 -6.06 20.52 -8.73
CA SER A 267 -6.31 21.37 -9.89
C SER A 267 -6.25 22.85 -9.47
N TYR A 268 -5.99 23.74 -10.42
CA TYR A 268 -5.92 25.19 -10.17
C TYR A 268 -6.55 25.96 -11.33
N ASN A 269 -7.32 27.01 -11.01
CA ASN A 269 -7.97 27.86 -12.00
C ASN A 269 -7.19 29.15 -12.22
N PHE A 270 -7.17 29.63 -13.46
CA PHE A 270 -6.50 30.85 -13.88
C PHE A 270 -7.46 31.75 -14.65
N PHE A 271 -7.26 33.06 -14.53
CA PHE A 271 -7.99 34.04 -15.32
C PHE A 271 -7.03 35.06 -15.93
N LYS A 272 -6.90 35.02 -17.25
CA LYS A 272 -6.10 35.95 -18.03
C LYS A 272 -6.90 37.18 -18.40
N THR A 273 -6.43 38.36 -18.02
CA THR A 273 -7.15 39.61 -18.20
C THR A 273 -6.20 40.80 -18.46
N ASP A 274 -6.78 41.97 -18.71
CA ASP A 274 -6.10 43.25 -18.73
C ASP A 274 -6.11 43.90 -17.33
N GLY A 275 -5.43 45.03 -17.17
CA GLY A 275 -5.41 45.75 -15.88
C GLY A 275 -6.80 46.21 -15.37
N SER A 276 -7.84 46.25 -16.22
CA SER A 276 -9.20 46.59 -15.81
C SER A 276 -9.94 45.43 -15.15
N ARG A 277 -9.48 44.18 -15.38
CA ARG A 277 -10.09 42.92 -14.92
C ARG A 277 -11.52 42.66 -15.38
N LYS A 278 -12.02 43.43 -16.35
CA LYS A 278 -13.39 43.30 -16.86
C LYS A 278 -13.48 42.38 -18.08
N LYS A 279 -12.36 42.17 -18.77
CA LYS A 279 -12.29 41.45 -20.04
C LYS A 279 -11.27 40.32 -19.97
N GLY A 280 -11.70 39.10 -20.31
CA GLY A 280 -10.78 37.99 -20.51
C GLY A 280 -9.97 38.16 -21.80
N LEU A 281 -8.69 37.81 -21.76
CA LEU A 281 -7.81 37.87 -22.92
C LEU A 281 -7.54 36.45 -23.44
N PRO A 282 -7.99 36.10 -24.66
CA PRO A 282 -7.73 34.82 -25.28
C PRO A 282 -6.35 34.75 -25.95
N GLY A 283 -5.87 33.53 -26.21
CA GLY A 283 -4.70 33.29 -27.05
C GLY A 283 -3.33 33.44 -26.38
N ALA A 284 -3.25 33.72 -25.07
CA ALA A 284 -2.01 33.59 -24.32
C ALA A 284 -1.61 32.11 -24.18
N GLU A 285 -0.31 31.86 -24.18
CA GLU A 285 0.29 30.54 -23.95
C GLU A 285 1.13 30.55 -22.68
N PHE A 286 1.02 29.49 -21.89
CA PHE A 286 1.72 29.34 -20.63
C PHE A 286 2.41 27.99 -20.52
N ILE A 287 3.51 27.96 -19.79
CA ILE A 287 4.14 26.73 -19.29
C ILE A 287 4.14 26.73 -17.77
N ILE A 288 4.10 25.54 -17.17
CA ILE A 288 4.23 25.37 -15.73
C ILE A 288 5.64 24.83 -15.41
N THR A 289 6.31 25.44 -14.43
CA THR A 289 7.54 24.92 -13.83
C THR A 289 7.33 24.57 -12.37
N ARG A 290 8.26 23.79 -11.82
CA ARG A 290 8.43 23.53 -10.39
C ARG A 290 9.89 23.70 -10.03
N ASP A 291 10.17 24.06 -8.79
CA ASP A 291 11.54 23.99 -8.30
C ASP A 291 11.95 22.52 -8.14
N LYS A 292 13.12 22.20 -8.67
CA LYS A 292 13.79 20.93 -8.44
C LYS A 292 15.27 21.21 -8.27
N ASP A 293 15.77 20.97 -7.06
CA ASP A 293 17.15 21.20 -6.68
C ASP A 293 17.61 22.66 -6.93
N GLY A 294 16.72 23.64 -6.72
CA GLY A 294 17.00 25.06 -6.94
C GLY A 294 16.96 25.52 -8.41
N MET A 295 16.49 24.67 -9.32
CA MET A 295 16.31 24.98 -10.73
C MET A 295 14.85 24.82 -11.17
N ASP A 296 14.39 25.70 -12.06
CA ASP A 296 13.08 25.59 -12.69
C ASP A 296 13.04 24.39 -13.65
N GLU A 297 12.30 23.35 -13.28
CA GLU A 297 12.00 22.20 -14.14
C GLU A 297 10.62 22.38 -14.78
N ARG A 298 10.53 22.29 -16.12
CA ARG A 298 9.24 22.29 -16.81
C ARG A 298 8.44 21.04 -16.46
N VAL A 299 7.20 21.23 -16.04
CA VAL A 299 6.26 20.14 -15.81
C VAL A 299 5.89 19.51 -17.14
N LYS A 300 5.89 18.17 -17.20
CA LYS A 300 5.58 17.40 -18.41
C LYS A 300 4.35 16.54 -18.21
N ARG A 301 3.59 16.35 -19.29
CA ARG A 301 2.48 15.41 -19.41
C ARG A 301 2.71 14.54 -20.65
N ASN A 302 2.71 13.21 -20.46
CA ASN A 302 2.98 12.25 -21.53
C ASN A 302 4.30 12.53 -22.28
N GLY A 303 5.34 12.92 -21.54
CA GLY A 303 6.68 13.21 -22.08
C GLY A 303 6.84 14.57 -22.78
N LYS A 304 5.79 15.40 -22.85
CA LYS A 304 5.82 16.75 -23.45
C LYS A 304 5.59 17.83 -22.40
N ASP A 305 6.10 19.03 -22.62
CA ASP A 305 5.85 20.17 -21.74
C ASP A 305 4.34 20.42 -21.59
N LEU A 306 3.91 20.67 -20.35
CA LEU A 306 2.54 21.03 -20.05
C LEU A 306 2.29 22.48 -20.47
N VAL A 307 1.71 22.65 -21.65
CA VAL A 307 1.32 23.94 -22.20
C VAL A 307 -0.16 24.19 -21.92
N LEU A 308 -0.49 25.40 -21.44
CA LEU A 308 -1.86 25.86 -21.22
C LEU A 308 -2.16 27.08 -22.09
N ASN A 309 -3.42 27.24 -22.46
CA ASN A 309 -3.88 28.34 -23.29
C ASN A 309 -5.07 29.04 -22.62
N SER A 310 -5.06 30.37 -22.60
CA SER A 310 -6.22 31.13 -22.14
C SER A 310 -7.38 30.98 -23.14
N GLY A 311 -8.55 30.55 -22.65
CA GLY A 311 -9.76 30.37 -23.45
C GLY A 311 -10.35 31.69 -23.98
N SER A 312 -11.46 31.60 -24.73
CA SER A 312 -12.14 32.76 -25.34
C SER A 312 -12.59 33.81 -24.32
N ASP A 313 -12.88 33.40 -23.09
CA ASP A 313 -13.25 34.26 -21.97
C ASP A 313 -12.06 34.54 -21.02
N GLY A 314 -10.83 34.24 -21.44
CA GLY A 314 -9.60 34.38 -20.66
C GLY A 314 -9.40 33.33 -19.57
N LYS A 315 -10.36 32.44 -19.31
CA LYS A 315 -10.24 31.41 -18.28
C LYS A 315 -9.54 30.17 -18.80
N PHE A 316 -8.80 29.52 -17.92
CA PHE A 316 -8.18 28.22 -18.16
C PHE A 316 -7.81 27.56 -16.83
N ALA A 317 -7.44 26.28 -16.86
CA ALA A 317 -7.14 25.53 -15.66
C ALA A 317 -6.05 24.48 -15.91
N VAL A 318 -5.38 24.09 -14.83
CA VAL A 318 -4.58 22.87 -14.77
C VAL A 318 -5.30 21.83 -13.93
N TYR A 319 -5.28 20.58 -14.38
CA TYR A 319 -5.89 19.44 -13.69
C TYR A 319 -4.85 18.38 -13.37
N ASP A 320 -5.13 17.53 -12.39
CA ASP A 320 -4.35 16.35 -12.04
C ASP A 320 -2.86 16.62 -11.80
N LEU A 321 -2.54 17.78 -11.24
CA LEU A 321 -1.18 18.15 -10.89
C LEU A 321 -0.89 17.64 -9.46
N PRO A 322 0.26 17.01 -9.18
CA PRO A 322 0.59 16.61 -7.82
C PRO A 322 0.59 17.80 -6.84
N TYR A 323 0.31 17.54 -5.57
CA TYR A 323 0.37 18.59 -4.54
C TYR A 323 1.78 19.19 -4.47
N GLY A 324 1.84 20.51 -4.31
CA GLY A 324 3.09 21.25 -4.21
C GLY A 324 3.01 22.66 -4.80
N THR A 325 4.13 23.36 -4.74
CA THR A 325 4.32 24.70 -5.28
C THR A 325 4.81 24.65 -6.72
N TYR A 326 4.22 25.49 -7.55
CA TYR A 326 4.49 25.60 -8.97
C TYR A 326 4.56 27.07 -9.39
N TYR A 327 5.11 27.29 -10.57
CA TYR A 327 5.18 28.60 -11.19
C TYR A 327 4.61 28.54 -12.59
N ILE A 328 3.81 29.54 -12.95
CA ILE A 328 3.28 29.69 -14.30
C ILE A 328 4.03 30.81 -15.02
N TRP A 329 4.53 30.52 -16.22
CA TRP A 329 5.26 31.43 -17.08
C TRP A 329 4.44 31.72 -18.33
N GLU A 330 4.26 32.99 -18.69
CA GLU A 330 3.70 33.37 -19.98
C GLU A 330 4.78 33.22 -21.06
N THR A 331 4.53 32.40 -22.07
CA THR A 331 5.45 32.19 -23.21
C THR A 331 5.01 32.92 -24.47
N LYS A 332 3.74 33.32 -24.52
CA LYS A 332 3.17 34.12 -25.60
C LYS A 332 2.07 35.00 -25.03
N ALA A 333 2.19 36.30 -25.22
CA ALA A 333 1.17 37.26 -24.84
C ALA A 333 -0.05 37.19 -25.78
N PRO A 334 -1.25 37.60 -25.32
CA PRO A 334 -2.36 37.92 -26.21
C PRO A 334 -1.99 39.00 -27.23
N GLU A 335 -2.66 39.02 -28.37
CA GLU A 335 -2.45 40.03 -29.40
C GLU A 335 -2.67 41.46 -28.87
N GLY A 336 -1.70 42.35 -29.09
CA GLY A 336 -1.72 43.75 -28.66
C GLY A 336 -1.31 43.98 -27.19
N TYR A 337 -0.83 42.95 -26.49
CA TYR A 337 -0.36 43.02 -25.11
C TYR A 337 1.12 42.68 -24.99
N SER A 338 1.79 43.28 -24.02
CA SER A 338 3.17 42.93 -23.65
C SER A 338 3.23 41.57 -22.95
N LEU A 339 4.31 40.83 -23.20
CA LEU A 339 4.64 39.59 -22.49
C LEU A 339 4.99 39.89 -21.02
N LEU A 340 4.52 39.05 -20.12
CA LEU A 340 4.92 39.14 -18.71
C LEU A 340 6.41 38.83 -18.52
N ASN A 341 7.03 39.59 -17.62
CA ASN A 341 8.39 39.32 -17.18
C ASN A 341 8.36 38.50 -15.88
N GLY A 342 8.96 37.32 -15.92
CA GLY A 342 9.00 36.38 -14.80
C GLY A 342 7.79 35.44 -14.73
N SER A 343 7.63 34.80 -13.59
CA SER A 343 6.57 33.83 -13.31
C SER A 343 5.68 34.27 -12.16
N LEU A 344 4.55 33.58 -12.02
CA LEU A 344 3.66 33.72 -10.88
C LEU A 344 3.57 32.39 -10.14
N GLU A 345 3.68 32.44 -8.81
CA GLU A 345 3.59 31.27 -7.94
C GLU A 345 2.13 30.85 -7.71
N PHE A 346 1.88 29.55 -7.68
CA PHE A 346 0.63 28.96 -7.20
C PHE A 346 0.89 27.61 -6.54
N GLU A 347 -0.02 27.21 -5.64
CA GLU A 347 0.11 25.97 -4.86
C GLU A 347 -1.08 25.05 -5.12
N ILE A 348 -0.80 23.77 -5.38
CA ILE A 348 -1.79 22.70 -5.46
C ILE A 348 -1.95 22.05 -4.10
N ASN A 349 -3.16 22.11 -3.54
CA ASN A 349 -3.56 21.48 -2.28
C ASN A 349 -5.07 21.23 -2.25
N ASP A 350 -5.64 20.82 -1.10
CA ASP A 350 -7.05 20.43 -1.00
C ASP A 350 -8.03 21.56 -1.41
N ASN A 351 -7.63 22.83 -1.29
CA ASN A 351 -8.46 24.00 -1.60
C ASN A 351 -8.08 24.69 -2.91
N SER A 352 -7.11 24.16 -3.66
CA SER A 352 -6.54 24.88 -4.80
C SER A 352 -7.52 25.08 -5.95
N PHE A 353 -8.52 24.20 -6.09
CA PHE A 353 -9.51 24.32 -7.16
C PHE A 353 -10.48 25.48 -6.96
N GLU A 354 -10.72 25.92 -5.72
CA GLU A 354 -11.59 27.07 -5.45
C GLU A 354 -10.87 28.42 -5.68
N LYS A 355 -9.54 28.39 -5.74
CA LYS A 355 -8.71 29.57 -5.99
C LYS A 355 -8.65 29.89 -7.48
N VAL A 356 -8.54 31.18 -7.78
CA VAL A 356 -8.26 31.68 -9.13
C VAL A 356 -7.07 32.62 -9.07
N LEU A 357 -6.02 32.31 -9.84
CA LEU A 357 -4.90 33.23 -10.05
C LEU A 357 -5.22 34.16 -11.21
N ILE A 358 -5.28 35.47 -10.93
CA ILE A 358 -5.50 36.51 -11.94
C ILE A 358 -4.15 36.89 -12.55
N ILE A 359 -4.06 36.79 -13.87
CA ILE A 359 -2.86 37.09 -14.66
C ILE A 359 -3.19 38.31 -15.54
N GLU A 360 -2.52 39.43 -15.29
CA GLU A 360 -2.77 40.71 -15.98
C GLU A 360 -1.68 40.99 -17.00
N ASN A 361 -2.03 41.42 -18.22
CA ASN A 361 -1.04 42.05 -19.12
C ASN A 361 -1.36 43.53 -19.32
N THR A 362 -0.30 44.27 -19.64
CA THR A 362 -0.34 45.65 -20.11
C THR A 362 -0.37 45.71 -21.64
N ILE A 363 -0.93 46.79 -22.18
CA ILE A 363 -0.96 47.02 -23.63
C ILE A 363 0.46 47.36 -24.10
N GLU A 364 0.83 46.87 -25.28
CA GLU A 364 2.20 46.94 -25.84
C GLU A 364 2.78 48.37 -26.00
N ASN A 365 1.95 49.41 -25.94
CA ASN A 365 2.33 50.82 -26.09
C ASN A 365 1.95 51.72 -24.90
N GLY A 366 1.69 51.15 -23.71
CA GLY A 366 1.39 51.87 -22.47
C GLY A 366 2.59 51.92 -21.51
N ASP A 367 2.82 53.08 -20.91
CA ASP A 367 3.92 53.43 -20.00
C ASP A 367 4.13 52.41 -18.83
N GLU A 368 5.42 52.18 -18.52
CA GLU A 368 6.07 51.30 -17.51
C GLU A 368 5.32 50.07 -16.93
N SER A 369 5.96 48.89 -17.10
CA SER A 369 5.57 47.60 -16.49
C SER A 369 5.56 47.64 -14.95
N PRO A 370 4.40 47.49 -14.27
CA PRO A 370 4.38 47.30 -12.83
C PRO A 370 4.86 45.89 -12.48
N ARG A 371 5.63 45.74 -11.40
CA ARG A 371 5.97 44.43 -10.83
C ARG A 371 4.67 43.68 -10.46
N PRO A 372 4.56 42.37 -10.74
CA PRO A 372 3.40 41.60 -10.30
C PRO A 372 3.38 41.58 -8.78
N LEU A 373 2.39 42.27 -8.20
CA LEU A 373 2.10 42.16 -6.78
C LEU A 373 1.16 40.97 -6.58
N PRO A 374 1.47 40.00 -5.70
CA PRO A 374 0.49 39.00 -5.31
C PRO A 374 -0.65 39.73 -4.58
N LYS A 375 -1.80 39.89 -5.24
CA LYS A 375 -3.00 40.36 -4.56
C LYS A 375 -3.68 39.18 -3.89
N THR A 376 -3.48 39.08 -2.59
CA THR A 376 -4.38 38.38 -1.67
C THR A 376 -5.72 39.12 -1.65
N GLY A 377 -6.77 38.44 -2.12
CA GLY A 377 -8.09 39.01 -2.31
C GLY A 377 -9.00 37.96 -2.89
N ASP A 378 -9.38 37.02 -2.04
CA ASP A 378 -10.12 35.81 -2.38
C ASP A 378 -11.48 36.14 -3.01
N ILE A 379 -11.82 35.47 -4.12
CA ILE A 379 -13.14 35.58 -4.77
C ILE A 379 -14.23 35.13 -3.79
N THR A 380 -13.88 34.29 -2.82
CA THR A 380 -14.70 33.91 -1.67
C THR A 380 -15.25 35.12 -0.92
N LEU A 381 -14.50 36.22 -0.79
CA LEU A 381 -15.00 37.45 -0.15
C LEU A 381 -16.09 38.11 -1.00
N ILE A 382 -15.93 38.15 -2.32
CA ILE A 382 -16.92 38.72 -3.23
C ILE A 382 -18.19 37.85 -3.24
N VAL A 383 -18.03 36.52 -3.30
CA VAL A 383 -19.15 35.57 -3.25
C VAL A 383 -19.88 35.62 -1.90
N LEU A 384 -19.17 35.74 -0.78
CA LEU A 384 -19.76 35.91 0.56
C LEU A 384 -20.54 37.22 0.68
N VAL A 385 -20.02 38.32 0.13
CA VAL A 385 -20.71 39.63 0.11
C VAL A 385 -21.99 39.54 -0.73
N VAL A 386 -21.94 38.88 -1.89
CA VAL A 386 -23.12 38.67 -2.75
C VAL A 386 -24.16 37.77 -2.05
N ALA A 387 -23.74 36.66 -1.45
CA ALA A 387 -24.63 35.77 -0.69
C ALA A 387 -25.27 36.48 0.50
N GLY A 388 -24.52 37.31 1.24
CA GLY A 388 -25.04 38.15 2.32
C GLY A 388 -26.09 39.15 1.84
N ALA A 389 -25.86 39.81 0.70
CA ALA A 389 -26.84 40.73 0.11
C ALA A 389 -28.13 40.02 -0.32
N VAL A 390 -28.03 38.81 -0.90
CA VAL A 390 -29.19 37.98 -1.26
C VAL A 390 -29.98 37.56 -0.01
N MET A 391 -29.29 37.14 1.07
CA MET A 391 -29.92 36.77 2.34
C MET A 391 -30.67 37.94 2.99
N ILE A 392 -30.11 39.16 2.96
CA ILE A 392 -30.78 40.37 3.45
C ILE A 392 -32.02 40.70 2.60
N GLY A 393 -31.92 40.53 1.27
CA GLY A 393 -33.04 40.71 0.34
C GLY A 393 -34.18 39.74 0.61
N LEU A 394 -33.86 38.44 0.76
CA LEU A 394 -34.83 37.40 1.10
C LEU A 394 -35.46 37.64 2.47
N GLY A 395 -34.68 38.06 3.47
CA GLY A 395 -35.19 38.44 4.79
C GLY A 395 -36.20 39.58 4.72
N LYS A 396 -35.92 40.63 3.95
CA LYS A 396 -36.88 41.74 3.73
C LYS A 396 -38.12 41.30 2.99
N TYR A 397 -37.99 40.43 2.00
CA TYR A 397 -39.13 39.86 1.25
C TYR A 397 -40.06 39.06 2.18
N LEU A 398 -39.50 38.17 3.00
CA LEU A 398 -40.25 37.33 3.93
C LEU A 398 -40.95 38.12 5.06
N ILE A 399 -40.39 39.27 5.46
CA ILE A 399 -41.03 40.17 6.44
C ILE A 399 -42.18 40.97 5.80
N LYS A 400 -42.11 41.26 4.50
CA LYS A 400 -43.14 42.04 3.78
C LYS A 400 -44.41 41.22 3.50
N ASP A 401 -44.30 39.90 3.33
CA ASP A 401 -45.43 38.98 3.13
C ASP A 401 -46.21 38.62 4.42
N LYS A 402 -45.82 39.17 5.57
CA LYS A 402 -46.48 38.94 6.88
C LYS A 402 -47.20 40.15 7.45
N ARG A 403 -47.50 41.18 6.64
CA ARG A 403 -48.33 42.33 7.05
C ARG A 403 -49.64 42.41 6.29
#